data_AF-A0AAU3VBL6-F1
#
_entry.id   AF-A0AAU3VBL6-F1
#
_cell.length_a   1.000
_cell.length_b   1.000
_cell.length_c   1.000
_cell.angle_alpha   90.00
_cell.angle_beta   90.00
_cell.angle_gamma   90.00
#
_symmetry.space_group_name_H-M   'P 1'
#
loop_
_entity.id
_entity.type
_entity.pdbx_description
1 polymer ?
#
loop_
_entity_poly.entity_id
_entity_poly.type
_entity_poly.pdbx_seq_one_letter_code
_entity_poly.pdbx_strand_id
1 'polypeptide(L)'
;MSAARGTVFAETMTGTVRLRGEDRERPVRLELTARSDDLLLPHRTTVARATGRLRIAGRADAAATGTLEVSPLARRRIHYRLEFALDGEHCLLEGWKSVTPRRPLASMTTLPFTLTAGGAPEPAGTGTLRFRTATSLVPFLASFRFPRRDDPRAQWAPRWDGAAGRTEVWYTTATDPATGTGLWLHHELVAPADGSPAFAHGWAAVFPPDGKGPVEHARFGPSPWRPATGAEGFTADGVEAVPGRLRGTAGDLTWDLTEDAGTEQPLYTFPRWSWRHPLLPAAQIVPSPRARYTGTVRHGGGELALRAAPGASARIYGHGNARRWAWLHADLGDGDVLEVVAAVSTRPGLDRLPPLVFLRLRRDGRDWPRGGLRPALGRAGLGRFTADIGLPRWTVTGRAGGRRITVRVDQPAERTLALDYADPDGSPAVCRNSETADAHVVLEHRGRGGWRTEAEWTLAGTAHAEVGDR
;
A
#
# COMPACT_ATOMS: atom_id res chain seq x y z
N MET A 1 5.00 22.84 -1.34
CA MET A 1 6.26 22.15 -1.73
C MET A 1 5.99 21.23 -2.91
N SER A 2 6.81 21.29 -3.97
CA SER A 2 6.63 20.50 -5.19
C SER A 2 6.94 19.03 -4.91
N ALA A 3 5.96 18.13 -5.08
CA ALA A 3 6.16 16.69 -4.99
C ALA A 3 7.27 16.24 -5.97
N ALA A 4 8.35 15.66 -5.44
CA ALA A 4 9.42 15.11 -6.27
C ALA A 4 8.83 13.99 -7.15
N ARG A 5 8.96 14.14 -8.47
CA ARG A 5 8.53 13.12 -9.43
C ARG A 5 9.69 12.17 -9.65
N GLY A 6 9.59 10.95 -9.10
CA GLY A 6 10.50 9.87 -9.45
C GLY A 6 10.08 9.18 -10.74
N THR A 7 10.99 8.39 -11.33
CA THR A 7 10.71 7.58 -12.52
C THR A 7 10.79 6.10 -12.16
N VAL A 8 9.76 5.33 -12.51
CA VAL A 8 9.78 3.86 -12.44
C VAL A 8 9.63 3.30 -13.85
N PHE A 9 10.54 2.41 -14.21
CA PHE A 9 10.59 1.66 -15.45
C PHE A 9 10.48 0.17 -15.12
N ALA A 10 9.57 -0.56 -15.77
CA ALA A 10 9.46 -2.01 -15.57
C ALA A 10 9.22 -2.70 -16.91
N GLU A 11 10.02 -3.72 -17.22
CA GLU A 11 10.04 -4.35 -18.54
C GLU A 11 10.43 -5.82 -18.47
N THR A 12 9.96 -6.61 -19.44
CA THR A 12 10.41 -7.99 -19.64
C THR A 12 11.13 -8.11 -20.97
N MET A 13 12.42 -8.46 -20.90
CA MET A 13 13.27 -8.70 -22.05
C MET A 13 13.50 -10.19 -22.24
N THR A 14 13.60 -10.62 -23.49
CA THR A 14 13.87 -12.01 -23.87
C THR A 14 14.92 -12.05 -24.97
N GLY A 15 15.82 -13.02 -24.96
CA GLY A 15 16.77 -13.21 -26.05
C GLY A 15 17.55 -14.49 -25.88
N THR A 16 18.83 -14.49 -26.27
CA THR A 16 19.69 -15.66 -26.20
C THR A 16 21.05 -15.34 -25.60
N VAL A 17 21.70 -16.34 -25.01
CA VAL A 17 23.06 -16.27 -24.47
C VAL A 17 23.84 -17.50 -24.90
N ARG A 18 25.08 -17.32 -25.32
CA ARG A 18 26.05 -18.40 -25.52
C ARG A 18 27.05 -18.37 -24.37
N LEU A 19 27.03 -19.44 -23.58
CA LEU A 19 27.97 -19.61 -22.47
C LEU A 19 29.30 -20.15 -23.00
N ARG A 20 30.38 -19.80 -22.33
CA ARG A 20 31.72 -20.29 -22.67
C ARG A 20 31.77 -21.81 -22.53
N GLY A 21 32.31 -22.49 -23.54
CA GLY A 21 32.38 -23.95 -23.59
C GLY A 21 31.09 -24.65 -24.04
N GLU A 22 30.05 -23.90 -24.43
CA GLU A 22 28.83 -24.47 -25.01
C GLU A 22 28.67 -24.07 -26.48
N ASP A 23 28.36 -25.04 -27.35
CA ASP A 23 28.10 -24.79 -28.78
C ASP A 23 26.68 -24.31 -29.08
N ARG A 24 25.79 -24.33 -28.07
CA ARG A 24 24.37 -23.96 -28.22
C ARG A 24 24.05 -22.63 -27.56
N GLU A 25 23.18 -21.86 -28.20
CA GLU A 25 22.54 -20.71 -27.57
C GLU A 25 21.42 -21.16 -26.62
N ARG A 26 21.32 -20.49 -25.48
CA ARG A 26 20.26 -20.69 -24.50
C ARG A 26 19.30 -19.52 -24.50
N PRO A 27 17.98 -19.75 -24.48
CA PRO A 27 17.02 -18.69 -24.21
C PRO A 27 17.28 -18.03 -22.85
N VAL A 28 17.27 -16.69 -22.83
CA VAL A 28 17.37 -15.88 -21.62
C VAL A 28 16.15 -14.97 -21.50
N ARG A 29 15.67 -14.77 -20.28
CA ARG A 29 14.61 -13.82 -19.94
C ARG A 29 15.02 -13.00 -18.73
N LEU A 30 14.91 -11.68 -18.87
CA LEU A 30 15.18 -10.72 -17.80
C LEU A 30 13.91 -9.91 -17.53
N GLU A 31 13.37 -10.04 -16.32
CA GLU A 31 12.32 -9.17 -15.81
C GLU A 31 12.97 -8.07 -14.98
N LEU A 32 12.96 -6.83 -15.46
CA LEU A 32 13.67 -5.71 -14.84
C LEU A 32 12.69 -4.67 -14.32
N THR A 33 12.99 -4.08 -13.17
CA THR A 33 12.37 -2.87 -12.65
C THR A 33 13.47 -1.90 -12.20
N ALA A 34 13.54 -0.76 -12.87
CA ALA A 34 14.45 0.33 -12.53
C ALA A 34 13.70 1.49 -11.87
N ARG A 35 14.27 2.05 -10.80
CA ARG A 35 13.71 3.17 -10.03
C ARG A 35 14.73 4.29 -9.92
N SER A 36 14.30 5.51 -10.22
CA SER A 36 15.09 6.74 -10.10
C SER A 36 14.31 7.76 -9.28
N ASP A 37 15.03 8.48 -8.42
CA ASP A 37 14.48 9.62 -7.67
C ASP A 37 14.30 10.85 -8.58
N ASP A 38 15.04 10.89 -9.69
CA ASP A 38 14.94 11.90 -10.73
C ASP A 38 13.92 11.54 -11.83
N LEU A 39 13.40 12.59 -12.46
CA LEU A 39 12.71 12.50 -13.73
C LEU A 39 13.69 12.07 -14.83
N LEU A 40 13.32 11.04 -15.58
CA LEU A 40 14.07 10.63 -16.76
C LEU A 40 13.77 11.62 -17.89
N LEU A 41 14.71 12.54 -18.10
CA LEU A 41 14.62 13.58 -19.12
C LEU A 41 15.55 13.22 -20.29
N PRO A 42 15.09 13.27 -21.55
CA PRO A 42 15.88 12.84 -22.71
C PRO A 42 17.25 13.51 -22.83
N HIS A 43 17.36 14.76 -22.36
CA HIS A 43 18.56 15.60 -22.43
C HIS A 43 19.52 15.45 -21.24
N ARG A 44 19.21 14.59 -20.24
CA ARG A 44 20.07 14.34 -19.07
C ARG A 44 20.47 12.88 -19.00
N THR A 45 21.50 12.60 -18.20
CA THR A 45 21.85 11.25 -17.77
C THR A 45 21.10 10.95 -16.48
N THR A 46 20.32 9.87 -16.47
CA THR A 46 19.65 9.38 -15.27
C THR A 46 20.22 8.02 -14.90
N VAL A 47 20.62 7.85 -13.64
CA VAL A 47 21.05 6.56 -13.09
C VAL A 47 19.93 6.03 -12.20
N ALA A 48 19.39 4.87 -12.55
CA ALA A 48 18.32 4.21 -11.81
C ALA A 48 18.85 2.96 -11.10
N ARG A 49 18.37 2.69 -9.89
CA ARG A 49 18.57 1.40 -9.22
C ARG A 49 17.71 0.34 -9.90
N ALA A 50 18.31 -0.76 -10.31
CA ALA A 50 17.66 -1.83 -11.04
C ALA A 50 17.54 -3.08 -10.18
N THR A 51 16.36 -3.72 -10.23
CA THR A 51 16.05 -4.98 -9.54
C THR A 51 15.30 -5.88 -10.50
N GLY A 52 15.49 -7.18 -10.42
CA GLY A 52 14.88 -8.07 -11.41
C GLY A 52 15.09 -9.55 -11.15
N ARG A 53 14.61 -10.35 -12.11
CA ARG A 53 14.82 -11.80 -12.15
C ARG A 53 15.37 -12.20 -13.50
N LEU A 54 16.50 -12.89 -13.50
CA LEU A 54 17.15 -13.45 -14.67
C LEU A 54 16.87 -14.95 -14.75
N ARG A 55 16.50 -15.43 -15.94
CA ARG A 55 16.28 -16.85 -16.24
C ARG A 55 17.09 -17.23 -17.46
N ILE A 56 18.01 -18.16 -17.32
CA ILE A 56 18.73 -18.80 -18.42
C ILE A 56 18.22 -20.23 -18.53
N ALA A 57 17.78 -20.64 -19.70
CA ALA A 57 17.22 -21.98 -19.89
C ALA A 57 18.22 -23.07 -19.44
N GLY A 58 17.79 -23.94 -18.52
CA GLY A 58 18.62 -25.02 -17.95
C GLY A 58 19.60 -24.56 -16.86
N ARG A 59 19.30 -23.45 -16.18
CA ARG A 59 19.98 -22.94 -14.98
C ARG A 59 18.94 -22.50 -13.95
N ALA A 60 19.34 -22.32 -12.68
CA ALA A 60 18.44 -21.82 -11.65
C ALA A 60 18.00 -20.36 -11.93
N ASP A 61 16.80 -20.02 -11.48
CA ASP A 61 16.29 -18.64 -11.49
C ASP A 61 17.13 -17.77 -10.54
N ALA A 62 17.65 -16.64 -11.02
CA ALA A 62 18.48 -15.76 -10.22
C ALA A 62 17.79 -14.40 -9.98
N ALA A 63 17.80 -13.94 -8.72
CA ALA A 63 17.48 -12.55 -8.40
C ALA A 63 18.66 -11.66 -8.84
N ALA A 64 18.35 -10.53 -9.47
CA ALA A 64 19.35 -9.61 -10.00
C ALA A 64 19.16 -8.20 -9.44
N THR A 65 20.26 -7.54 -9.10
CA THR A 65 20.29 -6.16 -8.60
C THR A 65 21.41 -5.37 -9.24
N GLY A 66 21.24 -4.07 -9.45
CA GLY A 66 22.32 -3.24 -9.95
C GLY A 66 21.84 -1.88 -10.43
N THR A 67 22.38 -1.40 -11.55
CA THR A 67 22.13 -0.06 -12.07
C THR A 67 21.75 -0.06 -13.54
N LEU A 68 20.96 0.95 -13.91
CA LEU A 68 20.60 1.27 -15.29
C LEU A 68 20.84 2.76 -15.51
N GLU A 69 21.86 3.10 -16.30
CA GLU A 69 22.12 4.45 -16.79
C GLU A 69 21.40 4.65 -18.12
N VAL A 70 20.57 5.69 -18.20
CA VAL A 70 19.85 6.08 -19.41
C VAL A 70 20.24 7.51 -19.77
N SER A 71 20.90 7.68 -20.90
CA SER A 71 21.40 8.97 -21.39
C SER A 71 21.23 9.10 -22.91
N PRO A 72 19.99 9.24 -23.41
CA PRO A 72 19.69 9.07 -24.83
C PRO A 72 20.18 10.23 -25.72
N LEU A 73 20.28 11.47 -25.19
CA LEU A 73 20.83 12.61 -25.95
C LEU A 73 22.18 13.09 -25.42
N ALA A 74 22.38 13.11 -24.09
CA ALA A 74 23.60 13.66 -23.49
C ALA A 74 24.85 12.79 -23.75
N ARG A 75 24.74 11.47 -23.55
CA ARG A 75 25.81 10.50 -23.86
C ARG A 75 25.46 9.54 -24.99
N ARG A 76 24.24 9.64 -25.53
CA ARG A 76 23.68 8.72 -26.53
C ARG A 76 23.86 7.26 -26.13
N ARG A 77 23.64 6.92 -24.86
CA ARG A 77 23.95 5.59 -24.31
C ARG A 77 22.87 5.09 -23.36
N ILE A 78 22.63 3.78 -23.41
CA ILE A 78 21.99 3.02 -22.33
C ILE A 78 23.03 2.02 -21.82
N HIS A 79 23.34 2.05 -20.53
CA HIS A 79 24.30 1.14 -19.89
C HIS A 79 23.62 0.48 -18.68
N TYR A 80 23.77 -0.82 -18.57
CA TYR A 80 23.15 -1.60 -17.50
C TYR A 80 24.15 -2.59 -16.93
N ARG A 81 24.13 -2.70 -15.61
CA ARG A 81 25.05 -3.52 -14.85
C ARG A 81 24.24 -4.21 -13.76
N LEU A 82 24.12 -5.53 -13.82
CA LEU A 82 23.29 -6.34 -12.94
C LEU A 82 24.11 -7.48 -12.35
N GLU A 83 24.11 -7.56 -11.03
CA GLU A 83 24.76 -8.59 -10.23
C GLU A 83 23.71 -9.61 -9.80
N PHE A 84 24.07 -10.89 -9.86
CA PHE A 84 23.20 -12.01 -9.53
C PHE A 84 24.01 -13.26 -9.18
N ALA A 85 23.42 -14.20 -8.46
CA ALA A 85 24.03 -15.50 -8.19
C ALA A 85 23.48 -16.54 -9.17
N LEU A 86 24.36 -17.22 -9.92
CA LEU A 86 24.00 -18.30 -10.83
C LEU A 86 24.64 -19.60 -10.34
N ASP A 87 23.82 -20.59 -10.00
CA ASP A 87 24.27 -21.89 -9.48
C ASP A 87 25.30 -21.78 -8.33
N GLY A 88 25.15 -20.76 -7.48
CA GLY A 88 26.03 -20.50 -6.33
C GLY A 88 27.23 -19.58 -6.60
N GLU A 89 27.49 -19.21 -7.86
CA GLU A 89 28.58 -18.32 -8.25
C GLU A 89 28.07 -16.88 -8.45
N HIS A 90 28.85 -15.89 -8.01
CA HIS A 90 28.55 -14.48 -8.25
C HIS A 90 28.86 -14.10 -9.70
N CYS A 91 27.85 -13.62 -10.42
CA CYS A 91 27.95 -13.22 -11.81
C CYS A 91 27.56 -11.75 -12.00
N LEU A 92 28.16 -11.14 -13.01
CA LEU A 92 27.81 -9.82 -13.48
C LEU A 92 27.33 -9.91 -14.94
N LEU A 93 26.16 -9.34 -15.18
CA LEU A 93 25.62 -9.06 -16.51
C LEU A 93 25.79 -7.58 -16.80
N GLU A 94 26.68 -7.27 -17.75
CA GLU A 94 26.97 -5.90 -18.16
C GLU A 94 26.72 -5.73 -19.66
N GLY A 95 26.04 -4.65 -20.03
CA GLY A 95 25.82 -4.34 -21.42
C GLY A 95 25.63 -2.85 -21.65
N TRP A 96 25.98 -2.41 -22.85
CA TRP A 96 25.79 -1.02 -23.25
C TRP A 96 25.35 -0.93 -24.71
N LYS A 97 24.69 0.18 -25.05
CA LYS A 97 24.28 0.45 -26.42
C LYS A 97 24.26 1.94 -26.74
N SER A 98 24.73 2.28 -27.94
CA SER A 98 24.61 3.63 -28.51
C SER A 98 23.22 3.88 -29.09
N VAL A 99 22.63 5.02 -28.76
CA VAL A 99 21.34 5.49 -29.29
C VAL A 99 21.61 6.43 -30.46
N THR A 100 21.10 6.11 -31.66
CA THR A 100 21.29 6.97 -32.85
C THR A 100 20.00 7.70 -33.23
N PRO A 101 20.06 8.99 -33.61
CA PRO A 101 18.89 9.76 -34.01
C PRO A 101 18.34 9.35 -35.40
N ARG A 102 19.14 8.70 -36.24
CA ARG A 102 18.75 8.31 -37.62
C ARG A 102 17.86 7.06 -37.67
N ARG A 103 17.97 6.13 -36.70
CA ARG A 103 17.11 4.94 -36.56
C ARG A 103 16.89 4.60 -35.06
N PRO A 104 16.09 5.41 -34.33
CA PRO A 104 15.95 5.26 -32.88
C PRO A 104 15.33 3.92 -32.48
N LEU A 105 14.39 3.38 -33.26
CA LEU A 105 13.69 2.13 -32.97
C LEU A 105 14.58 0.88 -33.06
N ALA A 106 15.30 0.70 -34.17
CA ALA A 106 16.18 -0.46 -34.37
C ALA A 106 17.42 -0.43 -33.46
N SER A 107 17.89 0.78 -33.11
CA SER A 107 19.00 0.95 -32.15
C SER A 107 18.59 0.81 -30.69
N MET A 108 17.30 0.63 -30.35
CA MET A 108 16.86 0.50 -28.94
C MET A 108 16.33 -0.88 -28.56
N THR A 109 16.02 -1.77 -29.51
CA THR A 109 15.29 -3.02 -29.23
C THR A 109 16.14 -4.25 -28.94
N THR A 110 17.42 -4.24 -29.29
CA THR A 110 18.37 -5.35 -29.04
C THR A 110 19.51 -4.87 -28.16
N LEU A 111 19.63 -5.37 -26.94
CA LEU A 111 20.63 -4.98 -25.95
C LEU A 111 21.68 -6.10 -25.84
N PRO A 112 22.91 -5.89 -26.34
CA PRO A 112 23.99 -6.87 -26.16
C PRO A 112 24.51 -6.81 -24.72
N PHE A 113 24.84 -7.97 -24.17
CA PHE A 113 25.44 -8.08 -22.84
C PHE A 113 26.55 -9.13 -22.81
N THR A 114 27.44 -8.96 -21.85
CA THR A 114 28.50 -9.88 -21.47
C THR A 114 28.21 -10.37 -20.06
N LEU A 115 28.41 -11.67 -19.85
CA LEU A 115 28.43 -12.29 -18.52
C LEU A 115 29.87 -12.48 -18.08
N THR A 116 30.19 -12.03 -16.87
CA THR A 116 31.44 -12.37 -16.18
C THR A 116 31.11 -13.10 -14.89
N ALA A 117 31.87 -14.14 -14.58
CA ALA A 117 31.68 -14.98 -13.40
C ALA A 117 32.96 -14.94 -12.54
N GLY A 118 32.81 -14.90 -11.22
CA GLY A 118 33.93 -15.04 -10.28
C GLY A 118 35.02 -13.96 -10.37
N GLY A 119 34.72 -12.80 -10.97
CA GLY A 119 35.71 -11.72 -11.18
C GLY A 119 36.76 -12.02 -12.26
N ALA A 120 36.57 -13.08 -13.05
CA ALA A 120 37.48 -13.43 -14.14
C ALA A 120 37.52 -12.32 -15.22
N PRO A 121 38.70 -12.00 -15.77
CA PRO A 121 38.82 -11.01 -16.85
C PRO A 121 38.17 -11.48 -18.16
N GLU A 122 38.03 -12.80 -18.34
CA GLU A 122 37.43 -13.40 -19.52
C GLU A 122 35.91 -13.58 -19.37
N PRO A 123 35.10 -13.27 -20.40
CA PRO A 123 33.66 -13.50 -20.39
C PRO A 123 33.27 -14.96 -20.14
N ALA A 124 32.35 -15.18 -19.21
CA ALA A 124 31.65 -16.44 -19.01
C ALA A 124 30.58 -16.69 -20.09
N GLY A 125 30.15 -15.65 -20.80
CA GLY A 125 29.26 -15.77 -21.95
C GLY A 125 28.91 -14.42 -22.57
N THR A 126 28.35 -14.46 -23.78
CA THR A 126 27.83 -13.26 -24.47
C THR A 126 26.44 -13.53 -25.00
N GLY A 127 25.60 -12.50 -24.98
CA GLY A 127 24.21 -12.66 -25.35
C GLY A 127 23.55 -11.37 -25.80
N THR A 128 22.29 -11.51 -26.19
CA THR A 128 21.42 -10.39 -26.53
C THR A 128 20.09 -10.50 -25.81
N LEU A 129 19.56 -9.37 -25.36
CA LEU A 129 18.22 -9.22 -24.83
C LEU A 129 17.40 -8.38 -25.79
N ARG A 130 16.14 -8.76 -26.01
CA ARG A 130 15.20 -8.01 -26.85
C ARG A 130 13.93 -7.68 -26.09
N PHE A 131 13.37 -6.51 -26.35
CA PHE A 131 12.06 -6.14 -25.83
C PHE A 131 10.97 -7.03 -26.46
N ARG A 132 9.91 -7.33 -25.71
CA ARG A 132 8.91 -8.33 -26.09
C ARG A 132 8.00 -7.95 -27.26
N THR A 133 8.18 -6.78 -27.90
CA THR A 133 7.40 -6.33 -29.06
C THR A 133 8.30 -5.58 -30.05
N ALA A 134 8.36 -6.07 -31.30
CA ALA A 134 9.28 -5.59 -32.34
C ALA A 134 8.90 -4.24 -32.98
N THR A 135 7.86 -3.58 -32.50
CA THR A 135 7.43 -2.26 -32.98
C THR A 135 7.12 -1.36 -31.78
N SER A 136 7.62 -0.12 -31.87
CA SER A 136 7.26 1.09 -31.10
C SER A 136 8.10 1.47 -29.87
N LEU A 137 8.67 2.68 -29.96
CA LEU A 137 9.23 3.50 -28.89
C LEU A 137 8.15 3.91 -27.87
N VAL A 138 6.87 3.75 -28.26
CA VAL A 138 5.70 4.27 -27.56
C VAL A 138 5.38 3.45 -26.28
N PRO A 139 5.33 2.11 -26.27
CA PRO A 139 5.28 1.29 -25.06
C PRO A 139 6.50 1.47 -24.15
N PHE A 140 7.69 1.64 -24.72
CA PHE A 140 8.92 1.92 -23.96
C PHE A 140 8.81 3.26 -23.22
N LEU A 141 8.42 4.35 -23.91
CA LEU A 141 8.15 5.64 -23.29
C LEU A 141 6.93 5.60 -22.34
N ALA A 142 5.90 4.81 -22.65
CA ALA A 142 4.72 4.61 -21.81
C ALA A 142 4.98 3.70 -20.59
N SER A 143 6.09 2.96 -20.58
CA SER A 143 6.56 2.20 -19.41
C SER A 143 7.18 3.11 -18.35
N PHE A 144 7.64 4.31 -18.75
CA PHE A 144 8.00 5.37 -17.81
C PHE A 144 6.75 5.86 -17.13
N ARG A 145 6.58 5.41 -15.89
CA ARG A 145 5.63 6.01 -14.97
C ARG A 145 6.38 7.06 -14.20
N PHE A 146 5.81 8.27 -14.15
CA PHE A 146 6.23 9.35 -13.28
C PHE A 146 5.29 9.38 -12.08
N PRO A 147 5.31 8.39 -11.16
CA PRO A 147 4.55 8.53 -9.94
C PRO A 147 5.06 9.77 -9.23
N ARG A 148 4.16 10.71 -8.93
CA ARG A 148 4.42 11.66 -7.85
C ARG A 148 4.69 10.80 -6.61
N ARG A 149 5.89 10.92 -6.03
CA ARG A 149 6.06 10.47 -4.65
C ARG A 149 5.24 11.43 -3.82
N ASP A 150 4.18 10.90 -3.21
CA ASP A 150 3.43 11.68 -2.24
C ASP A 150 4.24 11.58 -0.94
N ASP A 151 4.52 12.71 -0.31
CA ASP A 151 5.16 12.75 1.00
C ASP A 151 4.16 12.18 2.03
N PRO A 152 4.47 11.05 2.71
CA PRO A 152 3.62 10.49 3.74
C PRO A 152 3.30 11.50 4.84
N ARG A 153 4.28 12.31 5.26
CA ARG A 153 4.09 13.31 6.32
C ARG A 153 3.09 14.37 5.91
N ALA A 154 3.14 14.81 4.64
CA ALA A 154 2.17 15.76 4.11
C ALA A 154 0.74 15.20 4.04
N GLN A 155 0.53 13.89 4.16
CA GLN A 155 -0.82 13.31 4.23
C GLN A 155 -1.44 13.40 5.64
N TRP A 156 -0.68 13.81 6.65
CA TRP A 156 -1.18 13.98 8.03
C TRP A 156 -1.77 15.35 8.31
N ALA A 157 -1.51 16.38 7.49
CA ALA A 157 -2.13 17.68 7.69
C ALA A 157 -3.68 17.59 7.61
N PRO A 158 -4.42 18.33 8.46
CA PRO A 158 -5.86 18.50 8.29
C PRO A 158 -6.21 19.04 6.90
N ARG A 159 -7.30 18.55 6.32
CA ARG A 159 -7.82 18.97 5.01
C ARG A 159 -9.05 19.84 5.15
N TRP A 160 -9.72 19.79 6.29
CA TRP A 160 -10.92 20.58 6.55
C TRP A 160 -10.64 22.08 6.35
N ASP A 161 -11.48 22.71 5.54
CA ASP A 161 -11.36 24.11 5.09
C ASP A 161 -12.38 25.03 5.75
N GLY A 162 -13.10 24.55 6.77
CA GLY A 162 -14.18 25.27 7.43
C GLY A 162 -15.59 24.88 6.96
N ALA A 163 -15.73 24.05 5.92
CA ALA A 163 -17.03 23.64 5.41
C ALA A 163 -17.83 22.79 6.44
N ALA A 164 -19.12 23.09 6.60
CA ALA A 164 -20.05 22.28 7.39
C ALA A 164 -20.26 20.88 6.76
N GLY A 165 -20.77 19.93 7.56
CA GLY A 165 -21.07 18.58 7.12
C GLY A 165 -19.83 17.77 6.73
N ARG A 166 -18.77 17.90 7.53
CA ARG A 166 -17.48 17.22 7.29
C ARG A 166 -17.06 16.40 8.49
N THR A 167 -16.44 15.26 8.21
CA THR A 167 -15.64 14.52 9.19
C THR A 167 -14.24 14.30 8.65
N GLU A 168 -13.27 14.36 9.53
CA GLU A 168 -11.88 14.02 9.26
C GLU A 168 -11.32 13.16 10.39
N VAL A 169 -10.79 12.00 10.05
CA VAL A 169 -10.31 11.00 11.01
C VAL A 169 -8.82 10.77 10.81
N TRP A 170 -8.11 10.66 11.92
CA TRP A 170 -6.76 10.11 12.06
C TRP A 170 -6.87 8.91 13.01
N TYR A 171 -6.56 7.73 12.50
CA TYR A 171 -6.54 6.56 13.37
C TYR A 171 -5.28 5.75 13.19
N THR A 172 -4.89 5.10 14.28
CA THR A 172 -3.73 4.23 14.36
C THR A 172 -4.16 2.91 14.95
N THR A 173 -3.75 1.82 14.31
CA THR A 173 -3.86 0.47 14.83
C THR A 173 -2.47 -0.11 15.04
N ALA A 174 -2.29 -0.90 16.08
CA ALA A 174 -1.04 -1.62 16.33
C ALA A 174 -1.31 -2.92 17.08
N THR A 175 -0.42 -3.88 16.90
CA THR A 175 -0.42 -5.12 17.69
C THR A 175 0.93 -5.27 18.38
N ASP A 176 0.94 -5.41 19.70
CA ASP A 176 2.16 -5.76 20.44
C ASP A 176 2.61 -7.17 20.06
N PRO A 177 3.79 -7.36 19.46
CA PRO A 177 4.23 -8.67 19.01
C PRO A 177 4.57 -9.61 20.18
N ALA A 178 4.82 -9.07 21.37
CA ALA A 178 5.16 -9.88 22.55
C ALA A 178 3.93 -10.54 23.18
N THR A 179 2.81 -9.82 23.27
CA THR A 179 1.60 -10.30 23.94
C THR A 179 0.44 -10.63 23.00
N GLY A 180 0.44 -10.10 21.77
CA GLY A 180 -0.72 -10.14 20.87
C GLY A 180 -1.81 -9.11 21.22
N THR A 181 -1.53 -8.18 22.13
CA THR A 181 -2.47 -7.12 22.52
C THR A 181 -2.63 -6.13 21.37
N GLY A 182 -3.89 -5.84 20.98
CA GLY A 182 -4.21 -4.83 19.99
C GLY A 182 -4.38 -3.44 20.62
N LEU A 183 -4.06 -2.40 19.87
CA LEU A 183 -4.24 -1.00 20.23
C LEU A 183 -4.95 -0.28 19.10
N TRP A 184 -5.97 0.51 19.46
CA TRP A 184 -6.65 1.43 18.55
C TRP A 184 -6.67 2.82 19.14
N LEU A 185 -6.23 3.80 18.36
CA LEU A 185 -6.31 5.22 18.68
C LEU A 185 -7.06 5.92 17.56
N HIS A 186 -8.23 6.47 17.84
CA HIS A 186 -9.09 7.16 16.87
C HIS A 186 -9.24 8.61 17.27
N HIS A 187 -8.91 9.52 16.36
CA HIS A 187 -9.04 10.96 16.52
C HIS A 187 -9.92 11.49 15.40
N GLU A 188 -10.92 12.27 15.76
CA GLU A 188 -11.93 12.71 14.82
C GLU A 188 -12.24 14.19 15.00
N LEU A 189 -12.23 14.89 13.88
CA LEU A 189 -12.87 16.19 13.72
C LEU A 189 -14.26 15.98 13.14
N VAL A 190 -15.26 16.57 13.78
CA VAL A 190 -16.63 16.67 13.26
C VAL A 190 -16.96 18.14 13.07
N ALA A 191 -17.36 18.50 11.85
CA ALA A 191 -17.98 19.77 11.52
C ALA A 191 -19.48 19.51 11.23
N PRO A 192 -20.37 19.77 12.19
CA PRO A 192 -21.81 19.55 12.04
C PRO A 192 -22.41 20.17 10.78
N ALA A 193 -23.41 19.52 10.19
CA ALA A 193 -24.10 19.99 8.98
C ALA A 193 -25.05 21.16 9.24
N ASP A 194 -25.51 21.34 10.48
CA ASP A 194 -26.38 22.43 10.93
C ASP A 194 -25.64 23.77 11.13
N GLY A 195 -24.32 23.78 10.94
CA GLY A 195 -23.48 24.97 11.14
C GLY A 195 -23.03 25.19 12.58
N SER A 196 -23.34 24.29 13.50
CA SER A 196 -22.79 24.30 14.86
C SER A 196 -21.25 24.22 14.83
N PRO A 197 -20.54 24.75 15.85
CA PRO A 197 -19.08 24.76 15.86
C PRO A 197 -18.47 23.37 15.70
N ALA A 198 -17.41 23.28 14.88
CA ALA A 198 -16.65 22.05 14.75
C ALA A 198 -15.95 21.69 16.07
N PHE A 199 -15.91 20.39 16.36
CA PHE A 199 -15.30 19.85 17.56
C PHE A 199 -14.42 18.65 17.23
N ALA A 200 -13.49 18.38 18.13
CA ALA A 200 -12.65 17.19 18.10
C ALA A 200 -13.01 16.26 19.25
N HIS A 201 -12.99 14.97 18.98
CA HIS A 201 -13.14 13.91 19.98
C HIS A 201 -12.42 12.67 19.48
N GLY A 202 -12.49 11.59 20.26
CA GLY A 202 -11.97 10.31 19.81
C GLY A 202 -11.97 9.26 20.89
N TRP A 203 -11.33 8.15 20.59
CA TRP A 203 -11.26 6.99 21.47
C TRP A 203 -9.85 6.41 21.52
N ALA A 204 -9.52 5.81 22.66
CA ALA A 204 -8.43 4.87 22.79
C ALA A 204 -9.00 3.53 23.24
N ALA A 205 -8.50 2.42 22.70
CA ALA A 205 -8.91 1.09 23.12
C ALA A 205 -7.74 0.10 23.09
N VAL A 206 -7.71 -0.79 24.08
CA VAL A 206 -6.73 -1.87 24.25
C VAL A 206 -7.48 -3.20 24.21
N PHE A 207 -7.10 -4.05 23.26
CA PHE A 207 -7.75 -5.32 22.96
C PHE A 207 -6.90 -6.47 23.49
N PRO A 208 -7.36 -7.18 24.54
CA PRO A 208 -6.64 -8.33 25.06
C PRO A 208 -6.44 -9.42 23.99
N PRO A 209 -5.30 -10.13 24.00
CA PRO A 209 -5.05 -11.20 23.06
C PRO A 209 -6.08 -12.33 23.23
N ASP A 210 -6.49 -12.93 22.12
CA ASP A 210 -7.42 -14.06 22.06
C ASP A 210 -8.80 -13.84 22.72
N GLY A 211 -9.17 -12.61 23.10
CA GLY A 211 -10.40 -12.35 23.87
C GLY A 211 -10.26 -12.72 25.35
N LYS A 212 -9.03 -12.77 25.89
CA LYS A 212 -8.72 -13.07 27.30
C LYS A 212 -9.03 -11.88 28.23
N GLY A 213 -10.22 -11.31 28.11
CA GLY A 213 -10.67 -10.16 28.90
C GLY A 213 -11.52 -9.18 28.09
N PRO A 214 -12.23 -8.26 28.76
CA PRO A 214 -12.97 -7.21 28.07
C PRO A 214 -12.02 -6.23 27.37
N VAL A 215 -12.47 -5.65 26.26
CA VAL A 215 -11.77 -4.53 25.64
C VAL A 215 -11.86 -3.30 26.54
N GLU A 216 -10.72 -2.81 27.01
CA GLU A 216 -10.63 -1.56 27.74
C GLU A 216 -10.67 -0.40 26.74
N HIS A 217 -11.54 0.59 26.96
CA HIS A 217 -11.63 1.75 26.08
C HIS A 217 -12.06 3.00 26.85
N ALA A 218 -11.74 4.16 26.29
CA ALA A 218 -12.15 5.44 26.82
C ALA A 218 -12.29 6.47 25.70
N ARG A 219 -13.13 7.47 25.96
CA ARG A 219 -13.39 8.59 25.05
C ARG A 219 -12.72 9.86 25.58
N PHE A 220 -12.20 10.69 24.67
CA PHE A 220 -11.79 12.06 24.96
C PHE A 220 -12.60 13.06 24.13
N GLY A 221 -12.62 14.32 24.57
CA GLY A 221 -13.49 15.35 24.02
C GLY A 221 -14.98 15.15 24.36
N PRO A 222 -15.89 15.93 23.75
CA PRO A 222 -15.62 16.88 22.68
C PRO A 222 -14.89 18.13 23.18
N SER A 223 -13.93 18.60 22.39
CA SER A 223 -13.20 19.85 22.62
C SER A 223 -13.32 20.73 21.38
N PRO A 224 -13.44 22.06 21.49
CA PRO A 224 -13.56 22.93 20.32
C PRO A 224 -12.38 22.76 19.37
N TRP A 225 -12.65 22.57 18.08
CA TRP A 225 -11.58 22.52 17.09
C TRP A 225 -11.28 23.91 16.53
N ARG A 226 -10.01 24.28 16.52
CA ARG A 226 -9.53 25.51 15.90
C ARG A 226 -8.55 25.16 14.78
N PRO A 227 -8.82 25.54 13.52
CA PRO A 227 -7.88 25.30 12.44
C PRO A 227 -6.56 26.00 12.73
N ALA A 228 -5.52 25.24 13.09
CA ALA A 228 -4.18 25.77 13.22
C ALA A 228 -3.56 25.87 11.83
N THR A 229 -3.20 27.09 11.40
CA THR A 229 -2.45 27.28 10.16
C THR A 229 -1.13 26.52 10.25
N GLY A 230 -0.86 25.65 9.29
CA GLY A 230 0.37 24.83 9.29
C GLY A 230 0.32 23.60 10.20
N ALA A 231 -0.86 23.19 10.68
CA ALA A 231 -1.01 21.94 11.42
C ALA A 231 -0.47 20.74 10.62
N GLU A 232 0.40 19.96 11.26
CA GLU A 232 0.99 18.77 10.67
C GLU A 232 0.14 17.51 10.88
N GLY A 233 -0.85 17.58 11.77
CA GLY A 233 -1.66 16.45 12.22
C GLY A 233 -2.88 16.89 13.03
N PHE A 234 -3.42 15.94 13.80
CA PHE A 234 -4.45 16.21 14.79
C PHE A 234 -3.82 16.76 16.07
N THR A 235 -4.39 17.84 16.60
CA THR A 235 -4.04 18.38 17.93
C THR A 235 -5.26 19.02 18.55
N ALA A 236 -5.73 18.47 19.67
CA ALA A 236 -6.84 19.03 20.44
C ALA A 236 -6.68 18.63 21.91
N ASP A 237 -6.78 19.61 22.82
CA ASP A 237 -6.86 19.39 24.27
C ASP A 237 -5.75 18.47 24.84
N GLY A 238 -4.51 18.70 24.41
CA GLY A 238 -3.34 17.91 24.84
C GLY A 238 -3.23 16.52 24.19
N VAL A 239 -4.17 16.15 23.32
CA VAL A 239 -4.11 14.94 22.49
C VAL A 239 -3.55 15.28 21.11
N GLU A 240 -2.62 14.46 20.65
CA GLU A 240 -1.87 14.65 19.42
C GLU A 240 -1.73 13.36 18.62
N ALA A 241 -2.03 13.46 17.32
CA ALA A 241 -1.71 12.46 16.31
C ALA A 241 -1.05 13.16 15.13
N VAL A 242 0.28 13.24 15.17
CA VAL A 242 1.12 13.95 14.19
C VAL A 242 2.18 12.99 13.64
N PRO A 243 2.80 13.28 12.48
CA PRO A 243 3.84 12.42 11.94
C PRO A 243 4.93 12.10 12.96
N GLY A 244 5.14 10.81 13.21
CA GLY A 244 6.18 10.34 14.12
C GLY A 244 5.81 10.35 15.60
N ARG A 245 4.65 10.90 16.01
CA ARG A 245 4.30 11.00 17.43
C ARG A 245 2.79 10.93 17.68
N LEU A 246 2.41 10.07 18.61
CA LEU A 246 1.05 9.92 19.11
C LEU A 246 1.09 10.07 20.63
N ARG A 247 0.37 11.05 21.18
CA ARG A 247 0.34 11.29 22.63
C ARG A 247 -1.04 11.74 23.06
N GLY A 248 -1.50 11.30 24.23
CA GLY A 248 -2.78 11.77 24.76
C GLY A 248 -3.26 10.98 25.96
N THR A 249 -4.40 11.41 26.47
CA THR A 249 -5.12 10.76 27.56
C THR A 249 -6.62 10.75 27.23
N ALA A 250 -7.28 9.64 27.56
CA ALA A 250 -8.73 9.46 27.47
C ALA A 250 -9.17 8.64 28.69
N GLY A 251 -9.92 9.23 29.62
CA GLY A 251 -10.19 8.58 30.91
C GLY A 251 -8.90 8.09 31.58
N ASP A 252 -8.86 6.80 31.93
CA ASP A 252 -7.68 6.16 32.54
C ASP A 252 -6.63 5.68 31.52
N LEU A 253 -6.91 5.80 30.21
CA LEU A 253 -5.97 5.44 29.15
C LEU A 253 -5.05 6.62 28.84
N THR A 254 -3.73 6.39 28.92
CA THR A 254 -2.71 7.38 28.52
C THR A 254 -1.69 6.73 27.60
N TRP A 255 -1.33 7.41 26.51
CA TRP A 255 -0.35 6.92 25.56
C TRP A 255 0.72 7.97 25.25
N ASP A 256 1.94 7.50 25.03
CA ASP A 256 3.04 8.27 24.46
C ASP A 256 3.87 7.33 23.57
N LEU A 257 3.70 7.48 22.26
CA LEU A 257 4.24 6.58 21.24
C LEU A 257 4.98 7.38 20.17
N THR A 258 6.13 6.85 19.77
CA THR A 258 6.85 7.25 18.56
C THR A 258 6.44 6.33 17.41
N GLU A 259 6.09 6.92 16.28
CA GLU A 259 5.83 6.22 15.01
C GLU A 259 7.10 6.25 14.13
N ASP A 260 7.59 5.08 13.72
CA ASP A 260 8.46 4.96 12.57
C ASP A 260 7.65 4.51 11.35
N ALA A 261 7.33 5.47 10.47
CA ALA A 261 6.61 5.23 9.23
C ALA A 261 7.45 4.54 8.14
N GLY A 262 8.77 4.40 8.34
CA GLY A 262 9.71 3.90 7.36
C GLY A 262 9.82 4.80 6.12
N THR A 263 10.22 4.20 4.99
CA THR A 263 10.39 4.90 3.69
C THR A 263 9.33 4.50 2.65
N GLU A 264 8.28 3.83 3.12
CA GLU A 264 7.17 3.33 2.31
C GLU A 264 6.37 4.47 1.67
N GLN A 265 5.78 4.21 0.51
CA GLN A 265 4.82 5.15 -0.08
C GLN A 265 3.44 5.00 0.59
N PRO A 266 2.64 6.07 0.70
CA PRO A 266 1.27 5.96 1.18
C PRO A 266 0.49 4.94 0.36
N LEU A 267 -0.32 4.12 1.05
CA LEU A 267 -1.22 3.18 0.40
C LEU A 267 -2.56 3.87 0.14
N TYR A 268 -2.94 3.93 -1.13
CA TYR A 268 -4.22 4.49 -1.55
C TYR A 268 -5.23 3.34 -1.76
N THR A 269 -6.03 3.05 -0.73
CA THR A 269 -7.14 2.09 -0.79
C THR A 269 -8.13 2.51 -1.86
N PHE A 270 -8.57 3.77 -1.76
CA PHE A 270 -9.39 4.46 -2.75
C PHE A 270 -8.53 4.99 -3.91
N PRO A 271 -9.14 5.29 -5.08
CA PRO A 271 -8.42 6.01 -6.13
C PRO A 271 -7.83 7.33 -5.62
N ARG A 272 -6.56 7.61 -5.93
CA ARG A 272 -5.89 8.89 -5.56
C ARG A 272 -6.69 10.16 -5.83
N TRP A 273 -7.52 10.18 -6.88
CA TRP A 273 -8.33 11.35 -7.22
C TRP A 273 -9.44 11.61 -6.19
N SER A 274 -10.00 10.58 -5.54
CA SER A 274 -11.08 10.76 -4.56
C SER A 274 -10.58 11.29 -3.23
N TRP A 275 -9.31 11.00 -2.90
CA TRP A 275 -8.62 11.67 -1.79
C TRP A 275 -8.36 13.14 -2.10
N ARG A 276 -7.94 13.45 -3.34
CA ARG A 276 -7.64 14.83 -3.77
C ARG A 276 -8.88 15.68 -3.96
N HIS A 277 -9.98 15.08 -4.40
CA HIS A 277 -11.25 15.72 -4.67
C HIS A 277 -12.36 14.98 -3.92
N PRO A 278 -12.96 15.57 -2.87
CA PRO A 278 -13.90 14.89 -1.98
C PRO A 278 -15.30 14.71 -2.62
N LEU A 279 -15.36 14.01 -3.76
CA LEU A 279 -16.59 13.74 -4.51
C LEU A 279 -17.30 12.45 -4.06
N LEU A 280 -16.54 11.53 -3.45
CA LEU A 280 -17.09 10.37 -2.77
C LEU A 280 -17.62 10.78 -1.38
N PRO A 281 -18.60 10.05 -0.80
CA PRO A 281 -19.07 10.32 0.55
C PRO A 281 -17.93 10.42 1.56
N ALA A 282 -16.99 9.48 1.49
CA ALA A 282 -15.71 9.51 2.18
C ALA A 282 -14.61 8.87 1.32
N ALA A 283 -13.35 9.20 1.61
CA ALA A 283 -12.18 8.55 1.06
C ALA A 283 -11.17 8.27 2.16
N GLN A 284 -10.55 7.09 2.09
CA GLN A 284 -9.56 6.62 3.04
C GLN A 284 -8.20 6.43 2.35
N ILE A 285 -7.13 6.77 3.06
CA ILE A 285 -5.73 6.50 2.69
C ILE A 285 -4.97 6.00 3.91
N VAL A 286 -3.84 5.33 3.68
CA VAL A 286 -2.94 4.87 4.74
C VAL A 286 -1.57 5.50 4.52
N PRO A 287 -1.27 6.66 5.14
CA PRO A 287 0.04 7.30 5.04
C PRO A 287 1.19 6.39 5.46
N SER A 288 1.02 5.66 6.55
CA SER A 288 2.06 4.81 7.16
C SER A 288 1.55 3.36 7.21
N PRO A 289 1.53 2.61 6.09
CA PRO A 289 0.84 1.33 6.00
C PRO A 289 1.54 0.15 6.67
N ARG A 290 2.79 0.32 7.10
CA ARG A 290 3.53 -0.68 7.88
C ARG A 290 4.42 0.00 8.90
N ALA A 291 3.82 0.92 9.65
CA ALA A 291 4.53 1.65 10.69
C ALA A 291 4.98 0.71 11.81
N ARG A 292 5.97 1.17 12.57
CA ARG A 292 6.42 0.54 13.80
C ARG A 292 6.27 1.51 14.96
N TYR A 293 5.61 1.09 16.03
CA TYR A 293 5.31 1.93 17.18
C TYR A 293 6.15 1.54 18.39
N THR A 294 6.75 2.53 19.04
CA THR A 294 7.55 2.33 20.25
C THR A 294 7.15 3.33 21.32
N GLY A 295 6.92 2.87 22.55
CA GLY A 295 6.53 3.73 23.66
C GLY A 295 5.65 3.00 24.65
N THR A 296 4.82 3.73 25.38
CA THR A 296 4.00 3.19 26.47
C THR A 296 2.54 3.54 26.33
N VAL A 297 1.68 2.57 26.62
CA VAL A 297 0.24 2.78 26.83
C VAL A 297 -0.08 2.32 28.26
N ARG A 298 -0.59 3.22 29.09
CA ARG A 298 -1.10 2.91 30.42
C ARG A 298 -2.61 2.73 30.35
N HIS A 299 -3.11 1.67 30.96
CA HIS A 299 -4.52 1.29 31.02
C HIS A 299 -4.83 0.67 32.40
N GLY A 300 -6.09 0.34 32.66
CA GLY A 300 -6.51 -0.22 33.95
C GLY A 300 -5.83 -1.56 34.27
N GLY A 301 -5.50 -2.33 33.23
CA GLY A 301 -4.72 -3.58 33.34
C GLY A 301 -3.20 -3.42 33.50
N GLY A 302 -2.66 -2.20 33.44
CA GLY A 302 -1.23 -1.94 33.64
C GLY A 302 -0.58 -1.08 32.56
N GLU A 303 0.71 -1.30 32.32
CA GLU A 303 1.48 -0.60 31.29
C GLU A 303 1.88 -1.57 30.16
N LEU A 304 1.40 -1.28 28.95
CA LEU A 304 1.78 -1.95 27.71
C LEU A 304 2.98 -1.20 27.08
N ALA A 305 4.16 -1.81 27.14
CA ALA A 305 5.37 -1.28 26.53
C ALA A 305 5.54 -1.79 25.09
N LEU A 306 5.21 -0.95 24.11
CA LEU A 306 5.36 -1.29 22.70
C LEU A 306 6.82 -1.17 22.26
N ARG A 307 7.32 -2.20 21.56
CA ARG A 307 8.68 -2.26 21.02
C ARG A 307 8.64 -2.55 19.53
N ALA A 308 8.76 -1.51 18.71
CA ALA A 308 8.61 -1.61 17.26
C ALA A 308 7.37 -2.44 16.86
N ALA A 309 6.25 -2.21 17.54
CA ALA A 309 5.01 -2.93 17.33
C ALA A 309 4.48 -2.68 15.91
N PRO A 310 4.18 -3.71 15.12
CA PRO A 310 3.60 -3.54 13.78
C PRO A 310 2.21 -2.89 13.84
N GLY A 311 1.94 -2.03 12.87
CA GLY A 311 0.62 -1.45 12.70
C GLY A 311 0.57 -0.47 11.54
N ALA A 312 -0.48 0.35 11.52
CA ALA A 312 -0.64 1.40 10.52
C ALA A 312 -1.34 2.63 11.06
N SER A 313 -1.01 3.76 10.45
CA SER A 313 -1.74 5.01 10.62
C SER A 313 -2.41 5.39 9.32
N ALA A 314 -3.68 5.77 9.43
CA ALA A 314 -4.58 6.00 8.33
C ALA A 314 -5.42 7.26 8.54
N ARG A 315 -6.02 7.69 7.42
CA ARG A 315 -6.82 8.91 7.33
C ARG A 315 -8.10 8.67 6.59
N ILE A 316 -9.17 9.30 7.07
CA ILE A 316 -10.46 9.39 6.39
C ILE A 316 -10.85 10.85 6.28
N TYR A 317 -11.39 11.25 5.13
CA TYR A 317 -12.01 12.55 4.96
C TYR A 317 -13.31 12.38 4.19
N GLY A 318 -14.40 12.96 4.68
CA GLY A 318 -15.72 12.74 4.10
C GLY A 318 -16.83 13.60 4.69
N HIS A 319 -18.06 13.15 4.46
CA HIS A 319 -19.30 13.75 4.93
C HIS A 319 -19.98 12.91 6.03
N GLY A 320 -19.35 11.82 6.45
CA GLY A 320 -19.91 10.82 7.36
C GLY A 320 -19.64 9.40 6.89
N ASN A 321 -20.14 8.46 7.67
CA ASN A 321 -20.00 7.03 7.44
C ASN A 321 -20.91 6.51 6.33
N ALA A 322 -20.58 5.33 5.84
CA ALA A 322 -21.42 4.59 4.92
C ALA A 322 -22.68 4.06 5.63
N ARG A 323 -23.71 3.65 4.88
CA ARG A 323 -24.89 2.99 5.46
C ARG A 323 -24.51 1.70 6.17
N ARG A 324 -23.55 0.99 5.57
CA ARG A 324 -22.96 -0.24 6.07
C ARG A 324 -21.55 -0.35 5.52
N TRP A 325 -20.60 -0.77 6.33
CA TRP A 325 -19.23 -0.95 5.88
C TRP A 325 -18.51 -2.11 6.57
N ALA A 326 -17.44 -2.55 5.93
CA ALA A 326 -16.41 -3.38 6.52
C ALA A 326 -15.04 -2.80 6.15
N TRP A 327 -14.10 -2.84 7.09
CA TRP A 327 -12.72 -2.40 6.92
C TRP A 327 -11.77 -3.49 7.41
N LEU A 328 -10.64 -3.66 6.71
CA LEU A 328 -9.53 -4.51 7.12
C LEU A 328 -8.21 -3.83 6.80
N HIS A 329 -7.34 -3.78 7.80
CA HIS A 329 -5.90 -3.66 7.64
C HIS A 329 -5.22 -4.96 8.07
N ALA A 330 -4.31 -5.45 7.23
CA ALA A 330 -3.57 -6.67 7.48
C ALA A 330 -2.09 -6.51 7.08
N ASP A 331 -1.20 -6.46 8.06
CA ASP A 331 0.24 -6.67 7.87
C ASP A 331 0.44 -8.16 7.55
N LEU A 332 0.84 -8.45 6.31
CA LEU A 332 0.94 -9.83 5.80
C LEU A 332 2.35 -10.42 6.00
N GLY A 333 3.29 -9.68 6.60
CA GLY A 333 4.69 -10.07 6.72
C GLY A 333 5.50 -9.83 5.44
N ASP A 334 6.83 -9.90 5.55
CA ASP A 334 7.80 -9.74 4.45
C ASP A 334 7.63 -8.48 3.58
N GLY A 335 7.00 -7.46 4.17
CA GLY A 335 6.72 -6.21 3.51
C GLY A 335 5.43 -6.16 2.69
N ASP A 336 4.64 -7.23 2.73
CA ASP A 336 3.33 -7.29 2.12
C ASP A 336 2.26 -6.72 3.08
N VAL A 337 1.27 -6.01 2.53
CA VAL A 337 0.17 -5.42 3.31
C VAL A 337 -1.10 -5.39 2.48
N LEU A 338 -2.23 -5.70 3.10
CA LEU A 338 -3.55 -5.66 2.48
C LEU A 338 -4.45 -4.66 3.21
N GLU A 339 -5.09 -3.81 2.42
CA GLU A 339 -6.05 -2.82 2.87
C GLU A 339 -7.36 -3.00 2.11
N VAL A 340 -8.48 -3.10 2.84
CA VAL A 340 -9.81 -3.34 2.27
C VAL A 340 -10.83 -2.40 2.91
N VAL A 341 -11.66 -1.78 2.08
CA VAL A 341 -12.89 -1.10 2.48
C VAL A 341 -14.03 -1.57 1.60
N ALA A 342 -15.07 -2.14 2.19
CA ALA A 342 -16.33 -2.46 1.52
C ALA A 342 -17.43 -1.57 2.09
N ALA A 343 -18.21 -0.88 1.26
CA ALA A 343 -19.19 0.09 1.75
C ALA A 343 -20.46 0.15 0.91
N VAL A 344 -21.61 0.31 1.57
CA VAL A 344 -22.92 0.60 0.98
C VAL A 344 -23.22 2.08 1.15
N SER A 345 -23.61 2.77 0.08
CA SER A 345 -23.85 4.21 0.12
C SER A 345 -25.09 4.56 0.95
N THR A 346 -25.12 5.76 1.52
CA THR A 346 -26.30 6.36 2.14
C THR A 346 -27.21 7.08 1.14
N ARG A 347 -26.74 7.29 -0.10
CA ARG A 347 -27.48 8.04 -1.12
C ARG A 347 -28.75 7.29 -1.53
N PRO A 348 -29.91 7.96 -1.62
CA PRO A 348 -31.15 7.33 -2.05
C PRO A 348 -30.99 6.55 -3.36
N GLY A 349 -31.38 5.27 -3.36
CA GLY A 349 -31.29 4.37 -4.50
C GLY A 349 -29.96 3.63 -4.63
N LEU A 350 -28.89 4.12 -4.01
CA LEU A 350 -27.61 3.40 -3.89
C LEU A 350 -27.50 2.61 -2.58
N ASP A 351 -28.41 2.87 -1.64
CA ASP A 351 -28.47 2.27 -0.29
C ASP A 351 -28.97 0.82 -0.28
N ARG A 352 -29.47 0.33 -1.41
CA ARG A 352 -29.88 -1.06 -1.63
C ARG A 352 -28.93 -1.84 -2.55
N LEU A 353 -27.89 -1.18 -3.05
CA LEU A 353 -26.92 -1.84 -3.93
C LEU A 353 -25.95 -2.71 -3.13
N PRO A 354 -25.38 -3.76 -3.75
CA PRO A 354 -24.29 -4.51 -3.15
C PRO A 354 -23.12 -3.60 -2.75
N PRO A 355 -22.35 -3.95 -1.71
CA PRO A 355 -21.24 -3.13 -1.26
C PRO A 355 -20.22 -2.87 -2.38
N LEU A 356 -19.77 -1.62 -2.47
CA LEU A 356 -18.62 -1.25 -3.29
C LEU A 356 -17.34 -1.61 -2.54
N VAL A 357 -16.43 -2.31 -3.21
CA VAL A 357 -15.17 -2.77 -2.63
C VAL A 357 -13.99 -1.99 -3.18
N PHE A 358 -13.23 -1.38 -2.28
CA PHE A 358 -11.94 -0.77 -2.50
C PHE A 358 -10.88 -1.64 -1.82
N LEU A 359 -9.95 -2.17 -2.61
CA LEU A 359 -8.92 -3.08 -2.11
C LEU A 359 -7.56 -2.71 -2.70
N ARG A 360 -6.54 -2.72 -1.84
CA ARG A 360 -5.14 -2.56 -2.22
C ARG A 360 -4.26 -3.55 -1.48
N LEU A 361 -3.67 -4.48 -2.23
CA LEU A 361 -2.59 -5.36 -1.79
C LEU A 361 -1.26 -4.77 -2.27
N ARG A 362 -0.37 -4.39 -1.36
CA ARG A 362 1.04 -4.17 -1.70
C ARG A 362 1.78 -5.49 -1.52
N ARG A 363 2.40 -5.95 -2.60
CA ARG A 363 3.25 -7.15 -2.59
C ARG A 363 4.52 -6.93 -3.38
N ASP A 364 5.67 -7.32 -2.83
CA ASP A 364 6.99 -7.09 -3.44
C ASP A 364 7.20 -5.61 -3.84
N GLY A 365 6.76 -4.68 -2.97
CA GLY A 365 6.82 -3.24 -3.21
C GLY A 365 5.97 -2.76 -4.40
N ARG A 366 4.92 -3.51 -4.78
CA ARG A 366 4.01 -3.18 -5.88
C ARG A 366 2.55 -3.29 -5.45
N ASP A 367 1.81 -2.22 -5.70
CA ASP A 367 0.39 -2.19 -5.38
C ASP A 367 -0.46 -2.89 -6.47
N TRP A 368 -1.37 -3.75 -6.03
CA TRP A 368 -2.38 -4.41 -6.82
C TRP A 368 -3.77 -4.16 -6.20
N PRO A 369 -4.81 -3.94 -7.02
CA PRO A 369 -4.78 -3.69 -8.46
C PRO A 369 -4.04 -2.38 -8.83
N ARG A 370 -3.37 -2.34 -9.99
CA ARG A 370 -2.53 -1.19 -10.42
C ARG A 370 -3.29 0.06 -10.88
N GLY A 371 -4.61 0.08 -10.80
CA GLY A 371 -5.44 1.23 -11.19
C GLY A 371 -6.65 1.34 -10.28
N GLY A 372 -6.75 2.45 -9.53
CA GLY A 372 -7.76 2.62 -8.48
C GLY A 372 -9.21 2.51 -8.94
N LEU A 373 -9.48 2.81 -10.22
CA LEU A 373 -10.84 2.74 -10.79
C LEU A 373 -11.25 1.35 -11.32
N ARG A 374 -10.30 0.45 -11.61
CA ARG A 374 -10.65 -0.87 -12.21
C ARG A 374 -11.37 -1.86 -11.27
N PRO A 375 -11.19 -1.78 -9.94
CA PRO A 375 -11.97 -2.56 -8.97
C PRO A 375 -13.42 -2.07 -8.82
N ALA A 376 -13.63 -0.74 -8.84
CA ALA A 376 -14.94 -0.12 -8.56
C ALA A 376 -15.75 0.25 -9.83
N LEU A 377 -15.09 0.47 -10.96
CA LEU A 377 -15.69 0.85 -12.24
C LEU A 377 -15.02 0.07 -13.37
N GLY A 378 -15.56 -1.10 -13.68
CA GLY A 378 -15.39 -1.73 -14.99
C GLY A 378 -16.14 -0.95 -16.07
N ARG A 379 -15.95 -1.31 -17.35
CA ARG A 379 -16.88 -0.90 -18.42
C ARG A 379 -18.34 -1.35 -18.16
N ALA A 380 -18.57 -2.18 -17.14
CA ALA A 380 -19.83 -2.31 -16.40
C ALA A 380 -19.52 -2.87 -14.97
N GLY A 381 -18.83 -2.11 -14.13
CA GLY A 381 -18.13 -2.54 -12.88
C GLY A 381 -18.81 -3.40 -11.81
N LEU A 382 -20.03 -3.89 -11.99
CA LEU A 382 -20.64 -4.87 -11.09
C LEU A 382 -19.87 -6.21 -11.09
N GLY A 383 -19.65 -6.79 -9.91
CA GLY A 383 -19.25 -8.20 -9.73
C GLY A 383 -17.77 -8.53 -9.92
N ARG A 384 -16.87 -7.53 -9.99
CA ARG A 384 -15.40 -7.80 -10.02
C ARG A 384 -14.80 -7.94 -8.65
N PHE A 385 -15.27 -7.14 -7.71
CA PHE A 385 -15.04 -7.31 -6.30
C PHE A 385 -16.42 -7.30 -5.64
N THR A 386 -16.66 -8.25 -4.74
CA THR A 386 -17.91 -8.39 -4.00
C THR A 386 -17.55 -8.57 -2.54
N ALA A 387 -18.37 -8.00 -1.67
CA ALA A 387 -18.28 -8.24 -0.24
C ALA A 387 -19.59 -8.83 0.27
N ASP A 388 -19.47 -9.79 1.18
CA ASP A 388 -20.54 -10.13 2.11
C ASP A 388 -20.14 -9.54 3.46
N ILE A 389 -20.77 -8.42 3.81
CA ILE A 389 -20.52 -7.73 5.09
C ILE A 389 -21.40 -8.41 6.14
N GLY A 390 -20.84 -8.66 7.33
CA GLY A 390 -21.52 -9.37 8.40
C GLY A 390 -20.60 -9.61 9.60
N LEU A 391 -21.21 -9.93 10.74
CA LEU A 391 -20.51 -10.42 11.93
C LEU A 391 -21.10 -11.78 12.34
N PRO A 392 -20.30 -12.69 12.93
CA PRO A 392 -18.88 -12.52 13.26
C PRO A 392 -17.95 -12.68 12.04
N ARG A 393 -18.50 -12.86 10.83
CA ARG A 393 -17.70 -13.10 9.64
C ARG A 393 -18.15 -12.24 8.48
N TRP A 394 -17.16 -11.71 7.76
CA TRP A 394 -17.36 -11.09 6.47
C TRP A 394 -16.30 -11.53 5.47
N THR A 395 -16.61 -11.38 4.19
CA THR A 395 -15.73 -11.82 3.11
C THR A 395 -15.64 -10.79 2.01
N VAL A 396 -14.49 -10.76 1.35
CA VAL A 396 -14.28 -10.04 0.10
C VAL A 396 -13.68 -10.98 -0.91
N THR A 397 -14.26 -11.05 -2.10
CA THR A 397 -13.63 -11.73 -3.23
C THR A 397 -13.48 -10.75 -4.37
N GLY A 398 -12.43 -10.89 -5.16
CA GLY A 398 -12.38 -10.15 -6.40
C GLY A 398 -11.23 -10.48 -7.32
N ARG A 399 -11.26 -9.90 -8.52
CA ARG A 399 -10.33 -10.27 -9.59
C ARG A 399 -9.90 -9.09 -10.44
N ALA A 400 -8.60 -9.01 -10.70
CA ALA A 400 -8.01 -8.00 -11.58
C ALA A 400 -6.68 -8.46 -12.18
N GLY A 401 -6.51 -8.24 -13.49
CA GLY A 401 -5.22 -8.44 -14.17
C GLY A 401 -4.68 -9.88 -14.08
N GLY A 402 -5.55 -10.88 -14.24
CA GLY A 402 -5.16 -12.30 -14.18
C GLY A 402 -4.93 -12.84 -12.77
N ARG A 403 -5.23 -12.05 -11.72
CA ARG A 403 -5.25 -12.48 -10.32
C ARG A 403 -6.65 -12.47 -9.74
N ARG A 404 -6.90 -13.35 -8.79
CA ARG A 404 -8.09 -13.42 -7.95
C ARG A 404 -7.64 -13.38 -6.49
N ILE A 405 -8.36 -12.64 -5.65
CA ILE A 405 -8.14 -12.60 -4.21
C ILE A 405 -9.43 -13.03 -3.50
N THR A 406 -9.27 -13.80 -2.44
CA THR A 406 -10.31 -14.13 -1.47
C THR A 406 -9.80 -13.71 -0.11
N VAL A 407 -10.60 -12.94 0.60
CA VAL A 407 -10.33 -12.44 1.95
C VAL A 407 -11.51 -12.87 2.79
N ARG A 408 -11.21 -13.48 3.93
CA ARG A 408 -12.18 -13.82 4.95
C ARG A 408 -11.68 -13.27 6.27
N VAL A 409 -12.57 -12.60 6.98
CA VAL A 409 -12.27 -12.03 8.29
C VAL A 409 -13.24 -12.63 9.29
N ASP A 410 -12.70 -13.12 10.39
CA ASP A 410 -13.44 -13.63 11.55
C ASP A 410 -13.20 -12.67 12.72
N GLN A 411 -14.27 -11.99 13.14
CA GLN A 411 -14.31 -10.95 14.15
C GLN A 411 -15.33 -11.38 15.23
N PRO A 412 -14.89 -12.20 16.21
CA PRO A 412 -15.76 -12.73 17.25
C PRO A 412 -16.15 -11.64 18.25
N ALA A 413 -17.33 -11.79 18.86
CA ALA A 413 -17.94 -10.75 19.70
C ALA A 413 -17.09 -10.43 20.93
N GLU A 414 -16.47 -11.43 21.53
CA GLU A 414 -15.58 -11.32 22.69
C GLU A 414 -14.27 -10.56 22.41
N ARG A 415 -13.93 -10.32 21.13
CA ARG A 415 -12.77 -9.53 20.69
C ARG A 415 -13.17 -8.21 20.05
N THR A 416 -14.45 -7.87 20.07
CA THR A 416 -15.02 -6.74 19.33
C THR A 416 -15.58 -5.69 20.27
N LEU A 417 -15.11 -4.46 20.12
CA LEU A 417 -15.65 -3.29 20.77
C LEU A 417 -16.75 -2.66 19.91
N ALA A 418 -17.94 -2.42 20.48
CA ALA A 418 -19.01 -1.68 19.82
C ALA A 418 -19.06 -0.25 20.38
N LEU A 419 -19.08 0.74 19.48
CA LEU A 419 -19.12 2.16 19.82
C LEU A 419 -20.18 2.89 19.00
N ASP A 420 -20.87 3.81 19.67
CA ASP A 420 -21.85 4.70 19.04
C ASP A 420 -21.16 5.95 18.47
N TYR A 421 -21.54 6.27 17.24
CA TYR A 421 -21.08 7.42 16.46
C TYR A 421 -22.27 8.31 16.11
N ALA A 422 -21.98 9.59 15.93
CA ALA A 422 -22.87 10.51 15.25
C ALA A 422 -22.14 11.06 14.02
N ASP A 423 -22.74 10.87 12.86
CA ASP A 423 -22.25 11.48 11.63
C ASP A 423 -22.43 13.02 11.69
N PRO A 424 -21.77 13.80 10.83
CA PRO A 424 -21.96 15.25 10.78
C PRO A 424 -23.40 15.70 10.56
N ASP A 425 -24.26 14.85 9.99
CA ASP A 425 -25.70 15.09 9.83
C ASP A 425 -26.53 14.76 11.09
N GLY A 426 -25.88 14.33 12.18
CA GLY A 426 -26.48 13.97 13.46
C GLY A 426 -27.05 12.56 13.51
N SER A 427 -27.01 11.80 12.41
CA SER A 427 -27.53 10.44 12.41
C SER A 427 -26.63 9.48 13.20
N PRO A 428 -27.22 8.48 13.86
CA PRO A 428 -26.45 7.48 14.59
C PRO A 428 -25.78 6.51 13.64
N ALA A 429 -24.63 5.98 14.05
CA ALA A 429 -24.00 4.81 13.48
C ALA A 429 -23.37 3.97 14.60
N VAL A 430 -23.25 2.67 14.39
CA VAL A 430 -22.52 1.77 15.30
C VAL A 430 -21.32 1.21 14.57
N CYS A 431 -20.15 1.44 15.14
CA CYS A 431 -18.89 0.85 14.72
C CYS A 431 -18.58 -0.35 15.62
N ARG A 432 -18.25 -1.49 15.03
CA ARG A 432 -17.80 -2.68 15.74
C ARG A 432 -16.38 -2.96 15.32
N ASN A 433 -15.42 -2.55 16.13
CA ASN A 433 -13.98 -2.60 15.84
C ASN A 433 -13.29 -3.74 16.60
N SER A 434 -12.26 -4.34 16.00
CA SER A 434 -11.44 -5.40 16.58
C SER A 434 -10.00 -5.27 16.10
N GLU A 435 -9.07 -5.11 17.04
CA GLU A 435 -7.62 -5.10 16.75
C GLU A 435 -6.96 -6.47 16.93
N THR A 436 -7.75 -7.50 17.23
CA THR A 436 -7.32 -8.89 17.41
C THR A 436 -8.21 -9.87 16.62
N ALA A 437 -8.68 -9.44 15.44
CA ALA A 437 -9.45 -10.30 14.55
C ALA A 437 -8.54 -11.33 13.86
N ASP A 438 -9.16 -12.35 13.26
CA ASP A 438 -8.49 -13.31 12.40
C ASP A 438 -8.76 -12.97 10.93
N ALA A 439 -7.78 -13.21 10.06
CA ALA A 439 -7.97 -13.07 8.62
C ALA A 439 -7.28 -14.19 7.84
N HIS A 440 -7.96 -14.69 6.81
CA HIS A 440 -7.43 -15.62 5.83
C HIS A 440 -7.47 -14.98 4.45
N VAL A 441 -6.31 -14.86 3.81
CA VAL A 441 -6.14 -14.19 2.53
C VAL A 441 -5.53 -15.17 1.53
N VAL A 442 -6.21 -15.42 0.42
CA VAL A 442 -5.72 -16.25 -0.67
C VAL A 442 -5.61 -15.41 -1.94
N LEU A 443 -4.41 -15.34 -2.50
CA LEU A 443 -4.16 -14.75 -3.81
C LEU A 443 -3.87 -15.86 -4.82
N GLU A 444 -4.58 -15.84 -5.95
CA GLU A 444 -4.44 -16.82 -7.02
C GLU A 444 -4.11 -16.14 -8.34
N HIS A 445 -3.40 -16.86 -9.21
CA HIS A 445 -3.12 -16.45 -10.57
C HIS A 445 -3.80 -17.38 -11.59
N ARG A 446 -4.18 -16.83 -12.74
CA ARG A 446 -4.79 -17.61 -13.83
C ARG A 446 -3.72 -18.25 -14.69
N GLY A 447 -3.64 -19.58 -14.64
CA GLY A 447 -2.81 -20.42 -15.51
C GLY A 447 -3.61 -21.14 -16.60
N ARG A 448 -2.93 -21.98 -17.40
CA ARG A 448 -3.55 -22.77 -18.49
C ARG A 448 -4.61 -23.77 -18.01
N GLY A 449 -4.51 -24.22 -16.75
CA GLY A 449 -5.43 -25.19 -16.14
C GLY A 449 -6.38 -24.61 -15.09
N GLY A 450 -6.57 -23.29 -15.05
CA GLY A 450 -7.45 -22.62 -14.07
C GLY A 450 -6.71 -21.70 -13.11
N TRP A 451 -7.35 -21.40 -11.99
CA TRP A 451 -6.75 -20.61 -10.90
C TRP A 451 -5.80 -21.49 -10.09
N ARG A 452 -4.66 -20.93 -9.70
CA ARG A 452 -3.68 -21.59 -8.84
C ARG A 452 -3.24 -20.63 -7.75
N THR A 453 -3.15 -21.11 -6.52
CA THR A 453 -2.63 -20.32 -5.40
C THR A 453 -1.25 -19.77 -5.74
N GLU A 454 -1.14 -18.46 -5.66
CA GLU A 454 0.10 -17.69 -5.82
C GLU A 454 0.69 -17.32 -4.45
N ALA A 455 -0.16 -17.01 -3.47
CA ALA A 455 0.20 -16.75 -2.09
C ALA A 455 -1.02 -16.96 -1.17
N GLU A 456 -0.76 -17.25 0.08
CA GLU A 456 -1.77 -17.48 1.12
C GLU A 456 -1.23 -16.97 2.46
N TRP A 457 -2.06 -16.26 3.20
CA TRP A 457 -1.73 -15.69 4.51
C TRP A 457 -2.82 -16.01 5.51
N THR A 458 -2.39 -16.31 6.74
CA THR A 458 -3.27 -16.48 7.90
C THR A 458 -2.80 -15.54 8.99
N LEU A 459 -3.67 -14.65 9.43
CA LEU A 459 -3.49 -13.76 10.56
C LEU A 459 -4.36 -14.32 11.68
N ALA A 460 -3.74 -14.67 12.80
CA ALA A 460 -4.41 -15.18 13.98
C ALA A 460 -4.27 -14.15 15.11
N GLY A 461 -5.35 -13.43 15.41
CA GLY A 461 -5.38 -12.39 16.44
C GLY A 461 -4.60 -11.12 16.09
N THR A 462 -4.25 -10.90 14.82
CA THR A 462 -3.43 -9.76 14.37
C THR A 462 -4.03 -8.96 13.22
N ALA A 463 -5.24 -9.31 12.78
CA ALA A 463 -5.97 -8.51 11.80
C ALA A 463 -6.70 -7.37 12.51
N HIS A 464 -6.60 -6.17 11.94
CA HIS A 464 -7.33 -4.98 12.39
C HIS A 464 -8.57 -4.84 11.50
N ALA A 465 -9.75 -5.01 12.09
CA ALA A 465 -10.98 -5.13 11.33
C ALA A 465 -12.15 -4.43 12.01
N GLU A 466 -13.03 -3.90 11.17
CA GLU A 466 -14.22 -3.20 11.62
C GLU A 466 -15.41 -3.54 10.74
N VAL A 467 -16.60 -3.61 11.35
CA VAL A 467 -17.89 -3.62 10.66
C VAL A 467 -18.79 -2.58 11.29
N GLY A 468 -19.44 -1.75 10.48
CA GLY A 468 -20.41 -0.80 11.00
C GLY A 468 -21.65 -0.64 10.13
N ASP A 469 -22.67 -0.06 10.74
CA ASP A 469 -23.98 0.19 10.16
C ASP A 469 -24.67 1.43 10.78
N ARG A 470 -25.65 1.94 10.05
CA ARG A 470 -26.56 3.04 10.44
C ARG A 470 -27.97 2.50 10.64
#